data_AF-A0A392TXI3-F1
#
_entry.id   AF-A0A392TXI3-F1
#
_cell.length_a   1.000
_cell.length_b   1.000
_cell.length_c   1.000
_cell.angle_alpha   90.00
_cell.angle_beta   90.00
_cell.angle_gamma   90.00
#
_symmetry.space_group_name_H-M   'P 1'
#
loop_
_entity.id
_entity.type
_entity.pdbx_description
1 polymer ?
#
loop_
_entity_poly.entity_id
_entity_poly.type
_entity_poly.pdbx_seq_one_letter_code
_entity_poly.pdbx_strand_id
1 'polypeptide(L)' 'MGVQIQEYATPVSVPPARLFKAMSIDIHNLFPKILDIIESVELSEGTGEAGTIKKLNIIEGQ' A
#
# COMPACT_ATOMS: atom_id res chain seq x y z
N MET A 1 9.71 -12.84 24.64
CA MET A 1 9.26 -12.19 23.40
C MET A 1 9.20 -13.26 22.32
N GLY A 2 8.02 -13.64 21.87
CA GLY A 2 7.85 -14.60 20.77
C GLY A 2 7.67 -13.85 19.45
N VAL A 3 8.24 -14.35 18.36
CA VAL A 3 8.05 -13.81 17.01
C VAL A 3 7.27 -14.84 16.20
N GLN A 4 6.16 -14.42 15.60
CA GLN A 4 5.38 -15.25 14.68
C GLN A 4 5.59 -14.71 13.27
N ILE A 5 5.97 -15.59 12.33
CA ILE A 5 6.19 -15.26 10.92
C ILE A 5 5.09 -15.93 10.11
N GLN A 6 4.48 -15.18 9.21
CA GLN A 6 3.48 -15.71 8.29
C GLN A 6 3.79 -15.26 6.86
N GLU A 7 3.81 -16.23 5.95
CA GLU A 7 4.10 -16.01 4.54
C GLU A 7 2.86 -16.33 3.70
N TYR A 8 2.59 -15.48 2.71
CA TYR A 8 1.46 -15.63 1.78
C TYR A 8 1.96 -15.43 0.35
N ALA A 9 1.49 -16.28 -0.57
CA ALA A 9 1.74 -16.14 -1.99
C ALA A 9 0.41 -16.31 -2.74
N THR A 10 -0.01 -15.27 -3.47
CA THR A 10 -1.22 -15.29 -4.28
C THR A 10 -0.86 -15.11 -5.76
N PRO A 11 -1.40 -15.95 -6.66
CA PRO A 11 -1.17 -15.77 -8.09
C PRO A 11 -1.90 -14.51 -8.57
N VAL A 12 -1.24 -13.72 -9.42
CA VAL A 12 -1.82 -12.51 -10.00
C VAL A 12 -1.56 -12.49 -11.50
N SER A 13 -2.54 -12.02 -12.28
CA SER A 13 -2.45 -11.98 -13.75
C SER A 13 -1.66 -10.77 -14.29
N VAL A 14 -1.22 -9.88 -13.41
CA VAL A 14 -0.52 -8.63 -13.73
C VAL A 14 0.99 -8.85 -13.71
N PRO A 15 1.77 -8.28 -14.65
CA PRO A 15 3.23 -8.39 -14.63
C PRO A 15 3.84 -7.87 -13.32
N PRO A 16 4.89 -8.51 -12.77
CA PRO A 16 5.49 -8.15 -11.48
C PRO A 16 5.92 -6.69 -11.38
N ALA A 17 6.53 -6.13 -12.42
CA ALA A 17 6.98 -4.74 -12.45
C ALA A 17 5.83 -3.74 -12.31
N ARG A 18 4.68 -4.04 -12.93
CA ARG A 18 3.50 -3.19 -12.86
C ARG A 18 2.84 -3.27 -11.48
N LEU A 19 2.78 -4.47 -10.91
CA LEU A 19 2.26 -4.67 -9.55
C LEU A 19 3.11 -3.92 -8.52
N PHE A 20 4.43 -4.08 -8.58
CA PHE A 20 5.34 -3.39 -7.65
C PHE A 20 5.20 -1.87 -7.75
N LYS A 21 5.16 -1.33 -8.98
CA LYS A 21 4.93 0.11 -9.19
C LYS A 21 3.60 0.57 -8.59
N ALA A 22 2.52 -0.17 -8.83
CA ALA A 22 1.19 0.14 -8.29
C ALA A 22 1.14 0.12 -6.75
N MET A 23 1.79 -0.85 -6.11
CA MET A 23 1.71 -1.07 -4.66
C MET A 23 2.74 -0.27 -3.84
N SER A 24 3.93 -0.01 -4.38
CA SER A 24 5.00 0.65 -3.62
C SER A 24 5.22 2.10 -4.01
N ILE A 25 5.12 2.43 -5.30
CA ILE A 25 5.47 3.75 -5.85
C ILE A 25 4.21 4.62 -5.95
N ASP A 26 3.23 4.16 -6.72
CA ASP A 26 2.04 4.93 -7.11
C ASP A 26 0.82 4.67 -6.20
N ILE A 27 1.04 4.06 -5.03
CA ILE A 27 -0.02 3.68 -4.09
C ILE A 27 -0.96 4.85 -3.76
N HIS A 28 -0.41 6.05 -3.63
CA HIS A 28 -1.15 7.24 -3.23
C HIS A 28 -2.13 7.78 -4.28
N ASN A 29 -1.86 7.52 -5.55
CA ASN A 29 -2.74 7.90 -6.64
C ASN A 29 -3.70 6.76 -7.02
N LEU A 30 -3.27 5.51 -6.87
CA LEU A 30 -3.98 4.35 -7.40
C LEU A 30 -4.93 3.73 -6.37
N PHE A 31 -4.54 3.59 -5.11
CA PHE A 31 -5.34 2.89 -4.11
C PHE A 31 -6.68 3.57 -3.81
N PRO A 32 -6.75 4.91 -3.65
CA PRO A 32 -8.04 5.59 -3.47
C PRO A 32 -8.98 5.46 -4.67
N LYS A 33 -8.48 5.07 -5.85
CA LYS A 33 -9.29 4.86 -7.07
C LYS A 33 -9.75 3.42 -7.26
N ILE A 34 -9.05 2.46 -6.65
CA ILE A 34 -9.35 1.03 -6.78
C ILE A 34 -10.19 0.54 -5.60
N LEU A 35 -9.95 1.09 -4.41
CA LEU A 35 -10.59 0.66 -3.17
C LEU A 35 -11.37 1.83 -2.59
N ASP A 36 -12.70 1.73 -2.65
CA ASP A 36 -13.61 2.76 -2.13
C ASP A 36 -13.49 2.97 -0.61
N ILE A 37 -12.86 2.03 0.10
CA ILE A 37 -12.62 2.08 1.55
C ILE A 37 -11.46 3.02 1.89
N ILE A 38 -10.55 3.28 0.94
CA ILE A 38 -9.37 4.13 1.15
C ILE A 38 -9.71 5.55 0.71
N GLU A 39 -9.83 6.45 1.68
CA GLU A 39 -10.13 7.86 1.42
C GLU A 39 -8.93 8.57 0.82
N SER A 40 -7.77 8.42 1.45
CA SER A 40 -6.53 9.04 0.99
C SER A 40 -5.30 8.29 1.47
N VAL A 41 -4.20 8.47 0.76
CA VAL A 41 -2.89 8.01 1.20
C VAL A 41 -1.93 9.19 1.11
N GLU A 42 -1.43 9.61 2.25
CA GLU A 42 -0.60 10.79 2.40
C GLU A 42 0.82 10.37 2.77
N LEU A 43 1.80 11.11 2.25
CA LEU A 43 3.19 10.91 2.62
C LEU A 43 3.50 11.88 3.78
N SER A 44 3.65 11.34 4.99
CA SER A 44 3.81 12.16 6.20
C SER A 44 5.26 12.62 6.38
N GLU A 45 6.22 11.72 6.18
CA GLU A 45 7.65 12.00 6.33
C GLU A 45 8.48 11.19 5.33
N GLY A 46 9.50 11.81 4.73
CA GLY A 46 10.41 11.17 3.78
C GLY A 46 10.15 11.55 2.31
N THR A 47 10.90 10.94 1.40
CA THR A 47 10.87 11.20 -0.05
C THR A 47 10.36 10.00 -0.86
N GLY A 48 9.92 8.93 -0.19
CA GLY A 48 9.58 7.65 -0.81
C GLY A 48 10.68 6.59 -0.72
N GLU A 49 11.83 6.93 -0.12
CA GLU A 49 12.96 6.04 0.13
C GLU A 49 12.82 5.28 1.47
N ALA A 50 13.80 4.45 1.81
CA ALA A 50 13.80 3.68 3.06
C ALA A 50 13.66 4.61 4.27
N GLY A 51 12.73 4.28 5.18
CA GLY A 51 12.39 5.11 6.34
C GLY A 51 11.24 6.11 6.12
N THR A 52 10.67 6.17 4.91
CA THR A 52 9.48 7.01 4.63
C THR A 52 8.25 6.50 5.38
N ILE A 53 7.50 7.43 5.98
CA ILE A 53 6.21 7.17 6.65
C ILE A 53 5.07 7.57 5.72
N LYS A 54 4.22 6.59 5.38
CA LYS A 54 2.98 6.79 4.61
C LYS A 54 1.78 6.57 5.51
N LYS A 55 0.86 7.52 5.54
CA LYS A 55 -0.39 7.45 6.28
C LYS A 55 -1.51 7.04 5.33
N LEU A 56 -2.19 5.94 5.63
CA LEU A 56 -3.40 5.53 4.92
C LEU A 56 -4.60 5.95 5.76
N ASN A 57 -5.45 6.81 5.21
CA ASN A 57 -6.73 7.16 5.80
C ASN A 57 -7.80 6.26 5.15
N ILE A 58 -8.51 5.52 6.00
CA ILE A 58 -9.62 4.66 5.62
C ILE A 58 -10.91 5.30 6.11
N ILE A 59 -11.98 5.15 5.33
CA ILE A 59 -13.30 5.64 5.71
C ILE A 59 -13.78 4.79 6.88
N GLU A 60 -13.86 5.37 8.08
CA GLU A 60 -14.41 4.69 9.25
C GLU A 60 -15.94 4.67 9.17
N GLY A 61 -16.55 3.47 9.21
CA GLY A 61 -18.00 3.31 9.34
C GLY A 61 -18.73 2.53 8.25
N GLN A 62 -18.05 1.63 7.51
CA GLN A 62 -18.73 0.56 6.76
C GLN A 62 -18.87 -0.72 7.59
#